data_AF-A0A127CIC9-F1
#
_entry.id   AF-A0A127CIC9-F1
#
_cell.length_a   1.000
_cell.length_b   1.000
_cell.length_c   1.000
_cell.angle_alpha   90.00
_cell.angle_beta   90.00
_cell.angle_gamma   90.00
#
_symmetry.space_group_name_H-M   'P 1'
#
loop_
_entity.id
_entity.type
_entity.pdbx_description
1 polymer ?
#
loop_
_entity_poly.entity_id
_entity_poly.type
_entity_poly.pdbx_seq_one_letter_code
_entity_poly.pdbx_strand_id
1 'polypeptide(L)'
;MPDGASSLSETYQDWRVECVSNGDADRCVMVQVQVAQEGGQRVISVELNAPAADQAQGVVVMPFGFALAQGVTLSIDAETDGPKFGFSTCLPQGCFVPVSIDANMLDRLKSGGTLHIRGMPINGNEMVDYPISLKGFTAAFNRLNALR
;
A
#
# COMPACT_ATOMS: atom_id res chain seq x y z
N MET A 1 1.18 12.81 20.51
CA MET A 1 -0.28 12.85 20.22
C MET A 1 -1.02 13.79 21.16
N PRO A 2 -2.13 14.45 20.75
CA PRO A 2 -3.01 15.13 21.69
C PRO A 2 -3.84 14.09 22.47
N ASP A 3 -3.98 14.27 23.79
CA ASP A 3 -4.97 13.61 24.65
C ASP A 3 -4.81 12.12 25.03
N GLY A 4 -3.59 11.59 25.16
CA GLY A 4 -3.36 10.34 25.92
C GLY A 4 -3.96 9.05 25.31
N ALA A 5 -4.43 9.10 24.06
CA ALA A 5 -4.84 7.91 23.31
C ALA A 5 -3.60 7.14 22.83
N SER A 6 -3.59 5.82 23.04
CA SER A 6 -2.54 4.91 22.58
C SER A 6 -2.56 4.61 21.07
N SER A 7 -3.58 5.11 20.36
CA SER A 7 -3.71 4.97 18.91
C SER A 7 -4.56 6.08 18.28
N LEU A 8 -4.31 6.37 17.00
CA LEU A 8 -5.08 7.28 16.13
C LEU A 8 -5.55 6.51 14.90
N SER A 9 -6.76 6.80 14.45
CA SER A 9 -7.31 6.26 13.21
C SER A 9 -8.17 7.32 12.51
N GLU A 10 -7.71 7.82 11.36
CA GLU A 10 -8.37 8.86 10.58
C GLU A 10 -8.65 8.35 9.16
N THR A 11 -9.86 8.55 8.65
CA THR A 11 -10.23 8.09 7.30
C THR A 11 -10.29 9.25 6.30
N TYR A 12 -9.66 9.06 5.15
CA TYR A 12 -9.56 9.97 4.02
C TYR A 12 -10.06 9.26 2.77
N GLN A 13 -11.38 9.29 2.54
CA GLN A 13 -12.02 8.51 1.48
C GLN A 13 -11.65 7.02 1.60
N ASP A 14 -10.90 6.48 0.63
CA ASP A 14 -10.55 5.05 0.59
C ASP A 14 -9.29 4.72 1.39
N TRP A 15 -8.56 5.72 1.88
CA TRP A 15 -7.34 5.55 2.68
C TRP A 15 -7.60 5.83 4.15
N ARG A 16 -6.90 5.12 5.03
CA ARG A 16 -6.88 5.39 6.47
C ARG A 16 -5.48 5.72 6.93
N VAL A 17 -5.32 6.70 7.81
CA VAL A 17 -4.08 6.95 8.54
C VAL A 17 -4.23 6.34 9.93
N GLU A 18 -3.34 5.44 10.29
CA GLU A 18 -3.32 4.74 11.57
C GLU A 18 -1.98 5.01 12.27
N CYS A 19 -2.03 5.41 13.53
CA CYS A 19 -0.84 5.55 14.36
C CYS A 19 -0.98 4.73 15.63
N VAL A 20 0.10 4.08 16.03
CA VAL A 20 0.22 3.40 17.32
C VAL A 20 1.39 3.98 18.10
N SER A 21 1.15 4.31 19.36
CA SER A 21 2.20 4.79 20.25
C SER A 21 2.88 3.59 20.90
N ASN A 22 4.14 3.37 20.57
CA ASN A 22 4.92 2.24 21.10
C ASN A 22 5.85 2.65 22.25
N GLY A 23 5.52 3.73 22.96
CA GLY A 23 6.33 4.29 24.06
C GLY A 23 7.47 5.17 23.57
N ASP A 24 8.40 4.60 22.79
CA ASP A 24 9.61 5.31 22.33
C ASP A 24 9.39 6.17 21.07
N ALA A 25 8.43 5.78 20.23
CA ALA A 25 8.03 6.53 19.05
C ALA A 25 6.61 6.17 18.60
N ASP A 26 5.90 7.16 18.07
CA ASP A 26 4.63 6.93 17.38
C ASP A 26 4.93 6.37 15.99
N ARG A 27 4.38 5.19 15.66
CA ARG A 27 4.47 4.61 14.32
C ARG A 27 3.18 4.88 13.57
N CYS A 28 3.25 5.79 12.61
CA CYS A 28 2.13 6.12 11.72
C CYS A 28 2.29 5.47 10.35
N VAL A 29 1.19 4.98 9.79
CA VAL A 29 1.08 4.44 8.44
C VAL A 29 -0.21 4.93 7.79
N MET A 30 -0.23 5.02 6.46
CA MET A 30 -1.47 5.07 5.70
C MET A 30 -1.73 3.71 5.05
N VAL A 31 -2.98 3.26 5.11
CA VAL A 31 -3.38 1.92 4.70
C VAL A 31 -4.64 1.94 3.86
N GLN A 32 -4.66 1.07 2.85
CA GLN A 32 -5.87 0.68 2.13
C GLN A 32 -5.94 -0.84 2.06
N VAL A 33 -7.10 -1.41 2.31
CA VAL A 33 -7.34 -2.85 2.31
C VAL A 33 -8.52 -3.15 1.40
N GLN A 34 -8.34 -4.11 0.50
CA GLN A 34 -9.45 -4.69 -0.26
C GLN A 34 -9.87 -6.01 0.37
N VAL A 35 -11.17 -6.19 0.52
CA VAL A 35 -11.80 -7.36 1.13
C VAL A 35 -12.73 -8.00 0.11
N ALA A 36 -12.74 -9.33 0.07
CA ALA A 36 -13.66 -10.08 -0.77
C ALA A 36 -15.09 -9.82 -0.30
N GLN A 37 -16.02 -9.66 -1.24
CA GLN A 37 -17.43 -9.45 -0.95
C GLN A 37 -18.04 -10.64 -0.19
N GLU A 38 -17.58 -11.85 -0.49
CA GLU A 38 -17.96 -13.06 0.20
C GLU A 38 -16.93 -13.42 1.28
N GLY A 39 -17.39 -13.65 2.51
CA GLY A 39 -16.57 -14.11 3.63
C GLY A 39 -15.69 -13.05 4.30
N GLY A 40 -15.61 -11.82 3.78
CA GLY A 40 -14.88 -10.72 4.41
C GLY A 40 -13.36 -10.92 4.51
N GLN A 41 -12.82 -11.87 3.74
CA GLN A 41 -11.40 -12.16 3.74
C GLN A 41 -10.63 -11.06 2.98
N ARG A 42 -9.53 -10.58 3.57
CA ARG A 42 -8.63 -9.63 2.92
C ARG A 42 -8.02 -10.24 1.65
N VAL A 43 -8.11 -9.49 0.56
CA VAL A 43 -7.58 -9.85 -0.76
C VAL A 43 -6.19 -9.27 -0.95
N ILE A 44 -6.05 -7.96 -0.73
CA ILE A 44 -4.78 -7.24 -0.85
C ILE A 44 -4.77 -6.08 0.16
N SER A 45 -3.59 -5.68 0.61
CA SER A 45 -3.43 -4.42 1.34
C SER A 45 -2.20 -3.67 0.87
N VAL A 46 -2.28 -2.35 0.96
CA VAL A 46 -1.15 -1.44 0.79
C VAL A 46 -0.99 -0.67 2.09
N GLU A 47 0.17 -0.77 2.73
CA GLU A 47 0.55 0.00 3.90
C GLU A 47 1.79 0.83 3.55
N LEU A 48 1.75 2.14 3.78
CA LEU A 48 2.85 3.06 3.50
C LEU A 48 3.17 3.92 4.73
N ASN A 49 4.45 4.16 4.98
CA ASN A 49 4.94 5.23 5.83
C ASN A 49 5.69 6.27 4.97
N ALA A 50 5.94 7.44 5.53
CA ALA A 50 6.71 8.49 4.88
C ALA A 50 8.06 8.63 5.60
N PRO A 51 9.18 8.15 5.02
CA PRO A 51 10.52 8.36 5.59
C PRO A 51 11.02 9.81 5.39
N ALA A 52 10.59 10.48 4.32
CA ALA A 52 10.83 11.89 4.04
C ALA A 52 9.59 12.55 3.41
N ALA A 53 9.57 13.88 3.29
CA ALA A 53 8.39 14.63 2.80
C ALA A 53 7.95 14.22 1.37
N ASP A 54 8.92 13.82 0.55
CA ASP A 54 8.80 13.48 -0.86
C ASP A 54 9.09 11.99 -1.12
N GLN A 55 9.11 11.16 -0.08
CA GLN A 55 9.34 9.73 -0.21
C GLN A 55 8.25 8.95 0.52
N ALA A 56 7.87 7.81 -0.04
CA ALA A 56 7.06 6.83 0.65
C ALA A 56 7.72 5.46 0.57
N GLN A 57 7.49 4.64 1.57
CA GLN A 57 7.89 3.23 1.53
C GLN A 57 6.89 2.41 2.33
N GLY A 58 6.86 1.11 2.11
CA GLY A 58 6.02 0.25 2.91
C GLY A 58 5.92 -1.14 2.34
N VAL A 59 4.74 -1.74 2.51
CA VAL A 59 4.51 -3.13 2.17
C VAL A 59 3.18 -3.27 1.47
N VAL A 60 3.21 -3.93 0.32
CA VAL A 60 2.03 -4.55 -0.28
C VAL A 60 1.97 -5.99 0.20
N VAL A 61 0.81 -6.45 0.67
CA VAL A 61 0.60 -7.86 0.98
C VAL A 61 -0.33 -8.45 -0.05
N MET A 62 0.25 -9.26 -0.93
CA MET A 62 -0.43 -9.98 -1.99
C MET A 62 -1.05 -11.28 -1.44
N PRO A 63 -2.14 -11.77 -2.04
CA PRO A 63 -2.65 -13.09 -1.74
C PRO A 63 -1.69 -14.19 -2.26
N PHE A 64 -1.92 -15.42 -1.84
CA PHE A 64 -1.13 -16.57 -2.30
C PHE A 64 -1.45 -16.94 -3.76
N GLY A 65 -0.61 -17.79 -4.35
CA GLY A 65 -0.82 -18.34 -5.70
C GLY A 65 -0.08 -17.61 -6.82
N PHE A 66 0.82 -16.68 -6.50
CA PHE A 66 1.63 -15.94 -7.46
C PHE A 66 3.03 -16.53 -7.64
N ALA A 67 3.62 -16.34 -8.81
CA ALA A 67 4.99 -16.72 -9.13
C ALA A 67 5.98 -15.70 -8.52
N LEU A 68 6.51 -16.02 -7.33
CA LEU A 68 7.37 -15.10 -6.56
C LEU A 68 8.58 -14.58 -7.35
N ALA A 69 9.23 -15.44 -8.15
CA ALA A 69 10.37 -15.05 -8.99
C ALA A 69 10.01 -13.98 -10.05
N GLN A 70 8.73 -13.89 -10.41
CA GLN A 70 8.24 -12.88 -11.35
C GLN A 70 7.87 -11.57 -10.69
N GLY A 71 7.95 -11.42 -9.37
CA GLY A 71 7.68 -10.16 -8.67
C GLY A 71 6.28 -9.59 -8.93
N VAL A 72 6.13 -8.30 -8.62
CA VAL A 72 4.89 -7.53 -8.77
C VAL A 72 5.20 -6.21 -9.47
N THR A 73 4.37 -5.81 -10.42
CA THR A 73 4.49 -4.56 -11.16
C THR A 73 3.48 -3.56 -10.64
N LEU A 74 3.92 -2.33 -10.39
CA LEU A 74 3.07 -1.21 -9.97
C LEU A 74 2.96 -0.20 -11.11
N SER A 75 1.76 0.20 -11.50
CA SER A 75 1.53 1.26 -12.50
C SER A 75 0.31 2.12 -12.13
N ILE A 76 0.16 3.28 -12.75
CA ILE A 76 -0.90 4.24 -12.40
C ILE A 76 -1.80 4.50 -13.61
N ASP A 77 -3.10 4.48 -13.37
CA ASP A 77 -4.14 4.71 -14.37
C ASP A 77 -3.96 3.82 -15.62
N ALA A 78 -3.89 4.40 -16.81
CA ALA A 78 -3.80 3.64 -18.06
C ALA A 78 -2.39 3.06 -18.34
N GLU A 79 -1.40 3.31 -17.47
CA GLU A 79 -0.05 2.80 -17.65
C GLU A 79 -0.02 1.26 -17.52
N THR A 80 0.53 0.60 -18.53
CA THR A 80 0.71 -0.86 -18.54
C THR A 80 2.08 -1.31 -18.06
N ASP A 81 3.03 -0.39 -17.92
CA ASP A 81 4.39 -0.64 -17.46
C ASP A 81 4.68 0.18 -16.21
N GLY A 82 5.62 -0.29 -15.38
CA GLY A 82 6.03 0.42 -14.19
C GLY A 82 7.08 -0.34 -13.39
N PRO A 83 7.52 0.22 -12.25
CA PRO A 83 8.54 -0.42 -11.43
C PRO A 83 8.09 -1.79 -10.93
N LYS A 84 9.06 -2.70 -10.88
CA LYS A 84 8.88 -4.08 -10.45
C LYS A 84 9.49 -4.28 -9.06
N PHE A 85 8.71 -4.88 -8.16
CA PHE A 85 9.09 -5.15 -6.79
C PHE A 85 9.13 -6.65 -6.52
N GLY A 86 10.11 -7.09 -5.74
CA GLY A 86 10.28 -8.48 -5.35
C GLY A 86 9.48 -8.82 -4.09
N PHE A 87 9.04 -10.07 -4.00
CA PHE A 87 8.54 -10.61 -2.74
C PHE A 87 9.71 -10.80 -1.76
N SER A 88 9.51 -10.45 -0.49
CA SER A 88 10.50 -10.67 0.56
C SER A 88 10.25 -11.95 1.36
N THR A 89 8.99 -12.23 1.69
CA THR A 89 8.58 -13.41 2.45
C THR A 89 7.08 -13.65 2.31
N CYS A 90 6.59 -14.81 2.77
CA CYS A 90 5.18 -15.10 2.90
C CYS A 90 4.87 -15.56 4.34
N LEU A 91 3.80 -15.02 4.90
CA LEU A 91 3.27 -15.33 6.23
C LEU A 91 1.78 -15.69 6.11
N PRO A 92 1.09 -16.20 7.15
CA PRO A 92 -0.31 -16.64 7.02
C PRO A 92 -1.29 -15.60 6.44
N GLN A 93 -0.99 -14.31 6.58
CA GLN A 93 -1.77 -13.20 6.04
C GLN A 93 -1.52 -12.89 4.55
N GLY A 94 -0.51 -13.50 3.93
CA GLY A 94 -0.16 -13.31 2.52
C GLY A 94 1.35 -13.16 2.28
N CYS A 95 1.68 -12.82 1.04
CA CYS A 95 3.06 -12.61 0.59
C CYS A 95 3.42 -11.13 0.56
N PHE A 96 4.52 -10.79 1.23
CA PHE A 96 4.97 -9.42 1.49
C PHE A 96 5.86 -8.94 0.35
N VAL A 97 5.55 -7.75 -0.15
CA VAL A 97 6.26 -7.06 -1.22
C VAL A 97 6.65 -5.68 -0.68
N PRO A 98 7.89 -5.52 -0.18
CA PRO A 98 8.39 -4.21 0.21
C PRO A 98 8.44 -3.29 -1.00
N VAL A 99 7.92 -2.07 -0.84
CA VAL A 99 7.89 -1.06 -1.89
C VAL A 99 8.60 0.20 -1.40
N SER A 100 9.39 0.80 -2.30
CA SER A 100 9.97 2.12 -2.14
C SER A 100 9.46 2.99 -3.28
N ILE A 101 8.96 4.16 -2.93
CA ILE A 101 8.29 5.09 -3.84
C ILE A 101 9.09 6.38 -3.79
N ASP A 102 9.74 6.70 -4.91
CA ASP A 102 10.47 7.95 -5.09
C ASP A 102 9.51 9.13 -5.31
N ALA A 103 10.07 10.35 -5.34
CA ALA A 103 9.30 11.58 -5.51
C ALA A 103 8.46 11.59 -6.80
N ASN A 104 8.99 11.01 -7.88
CA ASN A 104 8.31 11.02 -9.18
C ASN A 104 7.08 10.10 -9.18
N MET A 105 7.22 8.87 -8.66
CA MET A 105 6.10 7.95 -8.49
C MET A 105 5.10 8.49 -7.45
N LEU A 106 5.58 9.10 -6.37
CA LEU A 106 4.73 9.71 -5.36
C LEU A 106 3.86 10.84 -5.92
N ASP A 107 4.42 11.71 -6.77
CA ASP A 107 3.67 12.75 -7.44
C ASP A 107 2.59 12.17 -8.36
N ARG A 108 2.92 11.10 -9.11
CA ARG A 108 1.91 10.38 -9.90
C ARG A 108 0.81 9.78 -9.03
N LEU A 109 1.14 9.20 -7.87
CA LEU A 109 0.13 8.65 -6.94
C LEU A 109 -0.78 9.74 -6.37
N LYS A 110 -0.25 10.95 -6.17
CA LYS A 110 -1.04 12.11 -5.68
C LYS A 110 -2.00 12.66 -6.74
N SER A 111 -1.64 12.56 -8.03
CA SER A 111 -2.46 13.09 -9.14
C SER A 111 -3.32 12.02 -9.83
N GLY A 112 -2.98 10.74 -9.68
CA GLY A 112 -3.63 9.63 -10.36
C GLY A 112 -4.96 9.21 -9.73
N GLY A 113 -5.70 8.36 -10.43
CA GLY A 113 -6.98 7.82 -9.98
C GLY A 113 -6.89 6.41 -9.41
N THR A 114 -6.06 5.54 -9.99
CA THR A 114 -5.93 4.13 -9.60
C THR A 114 -4.47 3.67 -9.66
N LEU A 115 -4.01 2.99 -8.60
CA LEU A 115 -2.75 2.24 -8.58
C LEU A 115 -3.04 0.78 -8.92
N HIS A 116 -2.49 0.30 -10.02
CA HIS A 116 -2.59 -1.09 -10.44
C HIS A 116 -1.43 -1.89 -9.85
N ILE A 117 -1.76 -2.96 -9.12
CA ILE A 117 -0.79 -3.91 -8.57
C ILE A 117 -0.96 -5.24 -9.29
N ARG A 118 0.00 -5.60 -10.14
CA ARG A 118 -0.10 -6.73 -11.05
C ARG A 118 0.91 -7.82 -10.75
N GLY A 119 0.45 -9.06 -10.70
CA GLY A 119 1.29 -10.24 -10.48
C GLY A 119 0.96 -11.39 -11.42
N MET A 120 1.93 -12.24 -11.73
CA MET A 120 1.70 -13.46 -12.51
C MET A 120 1.32 -14.62 -11.59
N PRO A 121 0.16 -15.29 -11.78
CA PRO A 121 -0.16 -16.52 -11.06
C PRO A 121 0.85 -17.63 -11.35
N ILE A 122 1.10 -18.54 -10.39
CA ILE A 122 2.12 -19.60 -10.53
C ILE A 122 1.85 -20.55 -11.71
N ASN A 123 0.57 -20.76 -12.05
CA ASN A 123 0.13 -21.60 -13.17
C ASN A 123 -0.56 -20.78 -14.27
N GLY A 124 -0.37 -19.45 -14.27
CA GLY A 124 -1.01 -18.53 -15.21
C GLY A 124 -0.08 -18.12 -16.36
N ASN A 125 -0.67 -17.61 -17.43
CA ASN A 125 0.01 -16.97 -18.56
C ASN A 125 -0.31 -15.47 -18.67
N GLU A 126 -1.27 -14.97 -17.88
CA GLU A 126 -1.68 -13.57 -17.84
C GLU A 126 -1.53 -13.01 -16.43
N MET A 127 -1.15 -11.73 -16.34
CA MET A 127 -1.06 -11.04 -15.06
C MET A 127 -2.47 -10.78 -14.51
N VAL A 128 -2.66 -11.04 -13.21
CA VAL A 128 -3.84 -10.63 -12.46
C VAL A 128 -3.61 -9.22 -11.92
N ASP A 129 -4.62 -8.35 -12.06
CA ASP A 129 -4.59 -6.97 -11.61
C ASP A 129 -5.43 -6.75 -10.34
N TYR A 130 -4.86 -5.99 -9.41
CA TYR A 130 -5.53 -5.49 -8.21
C TYR A 130 -5.55 -3.95 -8.25
N PRO A 131 -6.67 -3.35 -8.67
CA PRO A 131 -6.79 -1.89 -8.78
C PRO A 131 -7.04 -1.25 -7.41
N ILE A 132 -6.09 -0.49 -6.90
CA ILE A 132 -6.16 0.23 -5.62
C ILE A 132 -6.61 1.68 -5.88
N SER A 133 -7.64 2.15 -5.18
CA SER A 133 -8.14 3.52 -5.37
C SER A 133 -7.13 4.55 -4.86
N LEU A 134 -6.93 5.64 -5.59
CA LEU A 134 -6.11 6.77 -5.12
C LEU A 134 -6.95 7.92 -4.53
N LYS A 135 -8.28 7.74 -4.42
CA LYS A 135 -9.16 8.73 -3.80
C LYS A 135 -8.78 8.92 -2.32
N GLY A 136 -8.40 10.15 -1.98
CA GLY A 136 -7.96 10.51 -0.63
C GLY A 136 -6.49 10.24 -0.34
N PHE A 137 -5.73 9.66 -1.28
CA PHE A 137 -4.31 9.37 -1.11
C PHE A 137 -3.52 10.61 -0.70
N THR A 138 -3.68 11.72 -1.44
CA THR A 138 -2.95 12.97 -1.19
C THR A 138 -3.25 13.55 0.20
N ALA A 139 -4.50 13.53 0.63
CA ALA A 139 -4.88 14.02 1.95
C ALA A 139 -4.31 13.14 3.07
N ALA A 140 -4.41 11.81 2.93
CA ALA A 140 -3.83 10.86 3.87
C ALA A 140 -2.30 10.97 3.95
N PHE A 141 -1.61 11.09 2.80
CA PHE A 141 -0.15 11.21 2.77
C PHE A 141 0.34 12.54 3.37
N ASN A 142 -0.38 13.64 3.13
CA ASN A 142 -0.09 14.93 3.77
C ASN A 142 -0.27 14.85 5.29
N ARG A 143 -1.34 14.18 5.75
CA ARG A 143 -1.55 13.94 7.19
C ARG A 143 -0.44 13.09 7.78
N LEU A 144 -0.07 12.01 7.12
CA LEU A 144 1.02 11.13 7.54
C LEU A 144 2.35 11.88 7.71
N ASN A 145 2.65 12.82 6.80
CA ASN A 145 3.83 13.68 6.94
C ASN A 145 3.75 14.67 8.11
N ALA A 146 2.56 15.17 8.43
CA ALA A 146 2.35 16.07 9.56
C ALA A 146 2.40 15.36 10.93
N LEU A 147 2.39 14.02 10.93
CA LEU A 147 2.44 13.17 12.13
C LEU A 147 3.82 12.52 12.34
N ARG A 148 4.80 12.82 11.48
CA ARG A 148 6.20 12.39 11.66
C ARG A 148 6.87 13.14 12.81
#